data_AF-A0A0C2ZFR4-F1
#
_entry.id   AF-A0A0C2ZFR4-F1
#
_cell.length_a   1.000
_cell.length_b   1.000
_cell.length_c   1.000
_cell.angle_alpha   90.00
_cell.angle_beta   90.00
_cell.angle_gamma   90.00
#
_symmetry.space_group_name_H-M   'P 1'
#
loop_
_entity.id
_entity.type
_entity.pdbx_description
1 polymer ?
#
loop_
_entity_poly.entity_id
_entity_poly.type
_entity_poly.pdbx_seq_one_letter_code
_entity_poly.pdbx_strand_id
1 'polypeptide(L)'
;MQTFHPVAAHFAVVLPLVALVFQVLFLFFRHGIYARSATVIFTVATLMVGFAYLSGGHDAKETVGEILSMYDAQGMELLKAHAGLGLNLLIAMGVVWVLNLASYKYSAKLMHYTVLAGMVAVTLGMFAQGKLGGEVVYQHGTVFEAHAIKDTLNTALQESQEATDDTQKVEILSEAIHDALGDVAQE
;
A
#
# COMPACT_ATOMS: atom_id res chain seq x y z
N MET A 1 -3.97 -7.83 -13.45
CA MET A 1 -2.59 -7.93 -12.88
C MET A 1 -2.69 -8.01 -11.37
N GLN A 2 -1.91 -8.85 -10.68
CA GLN A 2 -1.89 -8.86 -9.20
C GLN A 2 -1.00 -7.73 -8.70
N THR A 3 -1.59 -6.69 -8.13
CA THR A 3 -0.85 -5.63 -7.45
C THR A 3 -0.32 -6.20 -6.12
N PHE A 4 1.00 -6.34 -5.99
CA PHE A 4 1.62 -6.76 -4.73
C PHE A 4 1.63 -5.63 -3.69
N HIS A 5 1.45 -4.39 -4.14
CA HIS A 5 1.50 -3.20 -3.29
C HIS A 5 0.45 -3.19 -2.16
N PRO A 6 -0.86 -3.43 -2.40
CA PRO A 6 -1.84 -3.45 -1.32
C PRO A 6 -1.53 -4.49 -0.24
N VAL A 7 -1.09 -5.69 -0.64
CA VAL A 7 -0.74 -6.76 0.31
C VAL A 7 0.42 -6.32 1.19
N ALA A 8 1.47 -5.77 0.59
CA ALA A 8 2.63 -5.23 1.30
C ALA A 8 2.25 -4.06 2.23
N ALA A 9 1.39 -3.16 1.75
CA ALA A 9 0.96 -1.96 2.47
C ALA A 9 0.20 -2.30 3.75
N HIS A 10 -0.66 -3.33 3.75
CA HIS A 10 -1.36 -3.77 4.97
C HIS A 10 -0.38 -4.14 6.09
N PHE A 11 0.64 -4.95 5.78
CA PHE A 11 1.66 -5.32 6.76
C PHE A 11 2.56 -4.15 7.14
N ALA A 12 2.90 -3.28 6.18
CA ALA A 12 3.69 -2.08 6.43
C ALA A 12 3.04 -1.17 7.48
N VAL A 13 1.71 -1.04 7.48
CA VAL A 13 0.97 -0.20 8.43
C VAL A 13 0.82 -0.85 9.81
N VAL A 14 0.49 -2.14 9.87
CA VAL A 14 0.14 -2.80 11.15
C VAL A 14 1.38 -3.25 11.95
N LEU A 15 2.43 -3.74 11.30
CA LEU A 15 3.58 -4.31 12.01
C LEU A 15 4.36 -3.29 12.89
N PRO A 16 4.52 -2.01 12.50
CA PRO A 16 5.12 -0.99 13.38
C PRO A 16 4.34 -0.83 14.70
N LEU A 17 3.01 -0.87 14.65
CA LEU A 17 2.16 -0.81 15.84
C LEU A 17 2.39 -2.02 16.75
N VAL A 18 2.46 -3.23 16.17
CA VAL A 18 2.72 -4.44 16.96
C VAL A 18 4.11 -4.38 17.60
N ALA A 19 5.13 -3.96 16.85
CA ALA A 19 6.48 -3.76 17.40
C ALA A 19 6.49 -2.73 18.53
N LEU A 20 5.76 -1.62 18.38
CA LEU A 20 5.59 -0.59 19.39
C LEU A 20 4.99 -1.16 20.68
N VAL A 21 3.95 -1.99 20.59
CA VAL A 21 3.37 -2.66 21.77
C VAL A 21 4.43 -3.49 22.50
N PHE A 22 5.21 -4.31 21.78
CA PHE A 22 6.30 -5.08 22.41
C PHE A 22 7.38 -4.21 23.03
N GLN A 23 7.70 -3.07 22.41
CA GLN A 23 8.67 -2.11 22.95
C GLN A 23 8.16 -1.46 24.25
N VAL A 24 6.86 -1.15 24.32
CA VAL A 24 6.20 -0.67 25.54
C VAL A 24 6.22 -1.75 26.62
N LEU A 25 5.85 -3.00 26.30
CA LEU A 25 5.89 -4.14 27.23
C LEU A 25 7.30 -4.35 27.80
N PHE A 26 8.34 -4.18 26.97
CA PHE A 26 9.72 -4.26 27.45
C PHE A 26 10.04 -3.20 28.51
N LEU A 27 9.55 -1.97 28.38
CA LEU A 27 9.82 -0.92 29.38
C LEU A 27 9.17 -1.22 30.74
N PHE A 28 7.99 -1.85 30.75
CA PHE A 28 7.29 -2.24 31.98
C PHE A 28 7.88 -3.50 32.61
N PHE A 29 7.99 -4.58 31.84
CA PHE A 29 8.35 -5.90 32.36
C PHE A 29 9.86 -6.17 32.35
N ARG A 30 10.63 -5.46 31.51
CA ARG A 30 12.08 -5.63 31.32
C ARG A 30 12.55 -7.05 31.00
N HIS A 31 11.66 -7.91 30.52
CA HIS A 31 12.02 -9.23 30.01
C HIS A 31 12.56 -9.12 28.58
N GLY A 32 13.72 -9.75 28.33
CA GLY A 32 14.41 -9.70 27.03
C GLY A 32 13.61 -10.25 25.85
N ILE A 33 12.61 -11.10 26.09
CA ILE A 33 11.71 -11.58 25.04
C ILE A 33 10.94 -10.43 24.37
N TYR A 34 10.49 -9.43 25.14
CA TYR A 34 9.74 -8.31 24.60
C TYR A 34 10.62 -7.42 23.71
N ALA A 35 11.86 -7.12 24.13
CA ALA A 35 12.81 -6.37 23.32
C ALA A 35 13.19 -7.12 22.03
N ARG A 36 13.41 -8.45 22.12
CA ARG A 36 13.70 -9.28 20.95
C ARG A 36 12.53 -9.30 19.98
N SER A 37 11.30 -9.52 20.46
CA SER A 37 10.09 -9.49 19.64
C SER A 37 9.89 -8.14 18.97
N ALA A 38 10.02 -7.03 19.71
CA ALA A 38 9.96 -5.68 19.15
C ALA A 38 10.99 -5.50 18.01
N THR A 39 12.22 -5.97 18.22
CA THR A 39 13.30 -5.88 17.22
C THR A 39 12.99 -6.68 15.96
N VAL A 40 12.59 -7.94 16.10
CA VAL A 40 12.28 -8.82 14.96
C VAL A 40 11.08 -8.27 14.18
N ILE A 41 9.98 -7.94 14.87
CA ILE A 41 8.77 -7.43 14.24
C ILE A 41 9.05 -6.10 13.53
N PHE A 42 9.80 -5.18 14.15
CA PHE A 42 10.14 -3.91 13.52
C PHE A 42 11.07 -4.08 12.31
N THR A 43 11.94 -5.09 12.33
CA THR A 43 12.77 -5.46 11.17
C THR A 43 11.88 -5.88 10.01
N VAL A 44 10.94 -6.80 10.25
CA VAL A 44 9.99 -7.25 9.22
C VAL A 44 9.13 -6.07 8.74
N ALA A 45 8.64 -5.22 9.64
CA ALA A 45 7.89 -4.02 9.29
C ALA A 45 8.66 -3.11 8.32
N THR A 46 9.94 -2.85 8.60
CA THR A 46 10.80 -2.01 7.76
C THR A 46 11.00 -2.64 6.38
N LEU A 47 11.18 -3.96 6.30
CA LEU A 47 11.25 -4.68 5.03
C LEU A 47 9.95 -4.60 4.25
N MET A 48 8.79 -4.74 4.91
CA MET A 48 7.48 -4.64 4.28
C MET A 48 7.21 -3.24 3.72
N VAL A 49 7.65 -2.18 4.42
CA VAL A 49 7.57 -0.80 3.90
C VAL A 49 8.44 -0.64 2.66
N GLY A 50 9.66 -1.21 2.66
CA GLY A 50 10.53 -1.21 1.49
C GLY A 50 9.90 -1.95 0.31
N PHE A 51 9.31 -3.12 0.55
CA PHE A 51 8.61 -3.90 -0.48
C PHE A 51 7.37 -3.15 -1.00
N ALA A 52 6.58 -2.52 -0.13
CA ALA A 52 5.44 -1.69 -0.50
C ALA A 52 5.87 -0.50 -1.38
N TYR A 53 6.95 0.20 -1.01
CA TYR A 53 7.46 1.32 -1.81
C TYR A 53 7.92 0.89 -3.22
N LEU A 54 8.66 -0.23 -3.31
CA LEU A 54 9.15 -0.74 -4.59
C LEU A 54 8.02 -1.27 -5.49
N SER A 55 7.10 -2.05 -4.92
CA SER A 55 5.93 -2.56 -5.65
C SER A 55 4.99 -1.44 -6.09
N GLY A 56 4.72 -0.45 -5.24
CA GLY A 56 3.88 0.69 -5.61
C GLY A 56 4.50 1.53 -6.73
N GLY A 57 5.82 1.68 -6.73
CA GLY A 57 6.53 2.34 -7.84
C GLY A 57 6.54 1.52 -9.14
N HIS A 58 6.50 0.19 -9.06
CA HIS A 58 6.35 -0.68 -10.21
C HIS A 58 4.93 -0.61 -10.78
N ASP A 59 3.92 -0.79 -9.93
CA ASP A 59 2.50 -0.70 -10.28
C ASP A 59 2.20 0.66 -10.94
N ALA A 60 2.74 1.76 -10.37
CA ALA A 60 2.63 3.08 -10.98
C ALA A 60 3.25 3.13 -12.38
N LYS A 61 4.45 2.59 -12.59
CA LYS A 61 5.12 2.61 -13.91
C LYS A 61 4.40 1.78 -14.97
N GLU A 62 3.83 0.65 -14.59
CA GLU A 62 3.04 -0.19 -15.50
C GLU A 62 1.74 0.53 -15.92
N THR A 63 1.24 1.41 -15.05
CA THR A 63 0.03 2.22 -15.28
C THR A 63 0.33 3.67 -15.76
N VAL A 64 1.60 4.08 -15.89
CA VAL A 64 2.03 5.48 -16.10
C VAL A 64 1.54 6.10 -17.42
N GLY A 65 1.12 5.32 -18.42
CA GLY A 65 0.74 5.85 -19.74
C GLY A 65 -0.74 6.19 -19.91
N GLU A 66 -1.64 5.31 -19.46
CA GLU A 66 -3.08 5.45 -19.73
C GLU A 66 -3.90 5.84 -18.49
N ILE A 67 -3.36 5.62 -17.30
CA ILE A 67 -4.10 5.71 -16.02
C ILE A 67 -3.73 7.00 -15.27
N LEU A 68 -2.46 7.38 -15.28
CA LEU A 68 -2.04 8.65 -14.68
C LEU A 68 -2.68 9.88 -15.34
N SER A 69 -3.10 9.79 -16.60
CA SER A 69 -3.84 10.85 -17.31
C SER A 69 -5.33 10.92 -16.93
N MET A 70 -5.87 9.90 -16.26
CA MET A 70 -7.26 9.84 -15.80
C MET A 70 -7.45 10.38 -14.38
N TYR A 71 -6.36 10.54 -13.61
CA TYR A 71 -6.41 11.28 -12.35
C TYR A 71 -6.65 12.77 -12.62
N ASP A 72 -7.56 13.36 -11.84
CA ASP A 72 -7.67 14.80 -11.77
C ASP A 72 -6.45 15.43 -11.08
N ALA A 73 -6.34 16.76 -11.12
CA ALA A 73 -5.18 17.46 -10.58
C ALA A 73 -4.97 17.15 -9.08
N GLN A 74 -6.06 17.03 -8.32
CA GLN A 74 -6.01 16.73 -6.89
C GLN A 74 -5.55 15.30 -6.63
N GLY A 75 -6.11 14.31 -7.33
CA GLY A 75 -5.70 12.92 -7.18
C GLY A 75 -4.23 12.69 -7.56
N MET A 76 -3.73 13.40 -8.58
CA MET A 76 -2.31 13.37 -8.95
C MET A 76 -1.41 13.99 -7.88
N GLU A 77 -1.82 15.10 -7.27
CA GLU A 77 -1.10 15.71 -6.15
C GLU A 77 -1.05 14.77 -4.94
N LEU A 78 -2.18 14.13 -4.63
CA LEU A 78 -2.32 13.19 -3.53
C LEU A 78 -1.47 11.94 -3.74
N LEU A 79 -1.42 11.41 -4.96
CA LEU A 79 -0.55 10.28 -5.33
C LEU A 79 0.93 10.63 -5.15
N LYS A 80 1.35 11.83 -5.56
CA LYS A 80 2.73 12.31 -5.34
C LYS A 80 3.03 12.47 -3.85
N ALA A 81 2.10 13.02 -3.07
CA ALA A 81 2.22 13.15 -1.63
C ALA A 81 2.34 11.78 -0.94
N HIS A 82 1.52 10.81 -1.35
CA HIS A 82 1.59 9.43 -0.87
C HIS A 82 2.95 8.78 -1.20
N ALA A 83 3.44 8.91 -2.43
CA ALA A 83 4.75 8.38 -2.82
C ALA A 83 5.89 9.04 -2.03
N GLY A 84 5.85 10.37 -1.86
CA GLY A 84 6.85 11.14 -1.12
C GLY A 84 6.87 10.82 0.37
N LEU A 85 5.70 10.72 1.00
CA LEU A 85 5.59 10.32 2.40
C LEU A 85 6.06 8.88 2.60
N GLY A 86 5.74 7.97 1.68
CA GLY A 86 6.21 6.58 1.68
C GLY A 86 7.75 6.48 1.70
N LEU A 87 8.44 7.28 0.87
CA LEU A 87 9.91 7.34 0.88
C LEU A 87 10.46 7.89 2.21
N ASN A 88 9.88 8.98 2.70
CA ASN A 88 10.30 9.58 3.97
C ASN A 88 10.13 8.61 5.14
N LEU A 89 9.03 7.86 5.18
CA LEU A 89 8.77 6.85 6.20
C LEU A 89 9.72 5.66 6.08
N LEU A 90 10.04 5.20 4.87
CA LEU A 90 11.04 4.16 4.65
C LEU A 90 12.40 4.55 5.24
N ILE A 91 12.85 5.78 4.97
CA ILE A 91 14.12 6.30 5.51
C ILE A 91 14.04 6.43 7.03
N ALA A 92 12.98 7.03 7.56
CA ALA A 92 12.79 7.21 9.00
C ALA A 92 12.75 5.88 9.75
N MET A 93 12.03 4.89 9.21
CA MET A 93 11.99 3.53 9.76
C MET A 93 13.35 2.86 9.70
N GLY A 94 14.12 3.03 8.63
CA GLY A 94 15.50 2.54 8.55
C GLY A 94 16.38 3.11 9.67
N VAL A 95 16.28 4.41 9.96
CA VAL A 95 17.01 5.04 11.07
C VAL A 95 16.56 4.48 12.42
N VAL A 96 15.25 4.42 12.67
CA VAL A 96 14.70 3.87 13.93
C VAL A 96 15.08 2.39 14.09
N TRP A 97 15.14 1.64 13.00
CA TRP A 97 15.53 0.23 12.99
C TRP A 97 16.99 0.04 13.41
N VAL A 98 17.91 0.84 12.87
CA VAL A 98 19.33 0.83 13.27
C VAL A 98 19.46 1.19 14.75
N LEU A 99 18.74 2.21 15.23
CA LEU A 99 18.71 2.58 16.64
C LEU A 99 18.16 1.45 17.52
N ASN A 100 17.13 0.75 17.05
CA ASN A 100 16.53 -0.37 17.75
C ASN A 100 17.52 -1.53 17.91
N LEU A 101 18.18 -1.92 16.82
CA LEU A 101 19.24 -2.94 16.84
C LEU A 101 20.37 -2.59 17.81
N ALA A 102 20.81 -1.33 17.80
CA ALA A 102 21.82 -0.84 18.72
C ALA A 102 21.32 -0.85 20.17
N SER A 103 20.07 -0.43 20.42
CA SER A 103 19.48 -0.45 21.77
C SER A 103 19.43 -1.87 22.35
N TYR A 104 19.07 -2.86 21.53
CA TYR A 104 19.06 -4.26 21.92
C TYR A 104 20.48 -4.79 22.20
N LYS A 105 21.46 -4.46 21.34
CA LYS A 105 22.86 -4.91 21.50
C LYS A 105 23.55 -4.32 22.73
N TYR A 106 23.35 -3.04 23.00
CA TYR A 106 24.05 -2.31 24.06
C TYR A 106 23.26 -2.17 25.36
N SER A 107 21.97 -2.58 25.38
CA SER A 107 21.09 -2.51 26.55
C SER A 107 21.02 -1.12 27.21
N ALA A 108 21.20 -0.06 26.43
CA ALA A 108 21.21 1.32 26.92
C ALA A 108 19.78 1.84 27.14
N LYS A 109 19.40 2.07 28.39
CA LYS A 109 18.04 2.54 28.76
C LYS A 109 17.59 3.77 27.98
N LEU A 110 18.47 4.78 27.82
CA LEU A 110 18.14 6.00 27.07
C LEU A 110 17.82 5.70 25.60
N MET A 111 18.51 4.73 24.98
CA MET A 111 18.24 4.35 23.60
C MET A 111 16.86 3.71 23.44
N HIS A 112 16.39 2.93 24.42
CA HIS A 112 15.05 2.34 24.34
C HIS A 112 13.92 3.39 24.39
N TYR A 113 14.13 4.52 25.09
CA TYR A 113 13.18 5.64 25.06
C TYR A 113 13.21 6.37 23.71
N THR A 114 14.39 6.61 23.15
CA THR A 114 14.53 7.20 21.81
C THR A 114 13.89 6.32 20.73
N VAL A 115 14.13 5.00 20.80
CA VAL A 115 13.51 4.01 19.90
C VAL A 115 12.00 4.00 20.06
N LEU A 116 11.49 4.04 21.30
CA LEU A 116 10.05 4.13 21.54
C LEU A 116 9.45 5.38 20.87
N ALA A 117 10.04 6.56 21.09
CA ALA A 117 9.57 7.80 20.49
C ALA A 117 9.60 7.74 18.96
N GLY A 118 10.67 7.17 18.38
CA GLY A 118 10.79 6.92 16.94
C GLY A 118 9.70 5.97 16.43
N MET A 119 9.45 4.86 17.11
CA MET A 119 8.40 3.89 16.77
C MET A 119 7.00 4.52 16.80
N VAL A 120 6.71 5.38 17.80
CA VAL A 120 5.46 6.14 17.86
C VAL A 120 5.33 7.05 16.65
N ALA A 121 6.35 7.85 16.36
CA ALA A 121 6.34 8.80 15.25
C ALA A 121 6.12 8.11 13.90
N VAL A 122 6.85 7.02 13.61
CA VAL A 122 6.66 6.28 12.35
C VAL A 122 5.32 5.57 12.30
N THR A 123 4.80 5.05 13.41
CA THR A 123 3.47 4.40 13.43
C THR A 123 2.36 5.39 13.08
N LEU A 124 2.39 6.60 13.67
CA LEU A 124 1.45 7.67 13.32
C LEU A 124 1.60 8.09 11.85
N GLY A 125 2.84 8.19 11.38
CA GLY A 125 3.13 8.45 9.97
C GLY A 125 2.57 7.36 9.04
N MET A 126 2.66 6.09 9.41
CA MET A 126 2.10 4.98 8.63
C MET A 126 0.56 5.02 8.58
N PHE A 127 -0.12 5.46 9.64
CA PHE A 127 -1.56 5.69 9.57
C PHE A 127 -1.91 6.84 8.61
N ALA A 128 -1.13 7.92 8.61
CA ALA A 128 -1.30 9.00 7.63
C ALA A 128 -1.05 8.50 6.19
N GLN A 129 -0.02 7.66 5.99
CA GLN A 129 0.27 7.03 4.70
C GLN A 129 -0.89 6.15 4.23
N GLY A 130 -1.46 5.35 5.12
CA GLY A 130 -2.64 4.52 4.83
C GLY A 130 -3.86 5.36 4.46
N LYS A 131 -4.11 6.46 5.17
CA LYS A 131 -5.19 7.41 4.83
C LYS A 131 -5.01 7.99 3.43
N LEU A 132 -3.81 8.52 3.13
CA LEU A 132 -3.51 9.08 1.81
C LEU A 132 -3.67 8.04 0.69
N GLY A 133 -3.18 6.81 0.92
CA GLY A 133 -3.31 5.72 -0.06
C GLY A 133 -4.78 5.35 -0.30
N GLY A 134 -5.58 5.31 0.77
CA GLY A 134 -7.02 5.11 0.67
C GLY A 134 -7.72 6.22 -0.10
N GLU A 135 -7.41 7.49 0.17
CA GLU A 135 -8.02 8.61 -0.56
C GLU A 135 -7.65 8.60 -2.05
N VAL A 136 -6.41 8.26 -2.40
CA VAL A 136 -5.99 8.08 -3.80
C VAL A 136 -6.86 7.04 -4.52
N VAL A 137 -7.09 5.89 -3.89
CA VAL A 137 -7.82 4.77 -4.52
C VAL A 137 -9.34 4.95 -4.45
N TYR A 138 -9.89 5.42 -3.33
CA TYR A 138 -11.34 5.44 -3.12
C TYR A 138 -12.01 6.76 -3.50
N GLN A 139 -11.28 7.88 -3.54
CA GLN A 139 -11.86 9.19 -3.91
C GLN A 139 -11.44 9.64 -5.31
N HIS A 140 -10.27 9.19 -5.77
CA HIS A 140 -9.71 9.57 -7.06
C HIS A 140 -9.38 8.37 -7.95
N GLY A 141 -9.73 7.15 -7.52
CA GLY A 141 -9.42 5.91 -8.22
C GLY A 141 -10.45 5.51 -9.27
N THR A 142 -11.20 6.46 -9.84
CA THR A 142 -12.02 6.27 -11.07
C THR A 142 -11.23 5.57 -12.18
N VAL A 143 -9.91 5.62 -12.09
CA VAL A 143 -9.00 4.92 -12.97
C VAL A 143 -8.93 3.40 -12.79
N PHE A 144 -9.13 2.88 -11.57
CA PHE A 144 -9.24 1.43 -11.34
C PHE A 144 -10.55 0.89 -11.92
N GLU A 145 -11.64 1.65 -11.81
CA GLU A 145 -12.93 1.33 -12.44
C GLU A 145 -12.82 1.39 -13.96
N ALA A 146 -12.22 2.44 -14.51
CA ALA A 146 -11.98 2.55 -15.95
C ALA A 146 -11.13 1.39 -16.48
N HIS A 147 -10.17 0.90 -15.68
CA HIS A 147 -9.34 -0.23 -16.09
C HIS A 147 -10.09 -1.57 -16.01
N ALA A 148 -10.91 -1.79 -14.97
CA ALA A 148 -11.78 -2.95 -14.87
C ALA A 148 -12.76 -3.00 -16.05
N ILE A 149 -13.38 -1.86 -16.39
CA ILE A 149 -14.24 -1.71 -17.56
C ILE A 149 -13.48 -2.02 -18.86
N LYS A 150 -12.26 -1.48 -19.01
CA LYS A 150 -11.42 -1.72 -20.20
C LYS A 150 -11.05 -3.20 -20.35
N ASP A 151 -10.71 -3.88 -19.26
CA ASP A 151 -10.37 -5.30 -19.28
C ASP A 151 -11.60 -6.15 -19.65
N THR A 152 -12.76 -5.89 -19.04
CA THR A 152 -14.04 -6.53 -19.40
C THR A 152 -14.36 -6.35 -20.88
N LEU A 153 -14.22 -5.13 -21.41
CA LEU A 153 -14.45 -4.84 -22.83
C LEU A 153 -13.43 -5.53 -23.76
N ASN A 154 -12.15 -5.58 -23.37
CA ASN A 154 -11.12 -6.24 -24.17
C ASN A 154 -11.28 -7.76 -24.22
N THR A 155 -11.65 -8.38 -23.10
CA THR A 155 -11.97 -9.81 -23.04
C THR A 155 -13.17 -10.12 -23.92
N ALA A 156 -14.26 -9.37 -23.77
CA ALA A 156 -15.45 -9.51 -24.61
C ALA A 156 -15.15 -9.30 -26.11
N LEU A 157 -14.26 -8.35 -26.43
CA LEU A 157 -13.82 -8.12 -27.81
C LEU A 157 -13.07 -9.34 -28.36
N GLN A 158 -12.15 -9.95 -27.60
CA GLN A 158 -11.46 -11.18 -28.03
C GLN A 158 -12.42 -12.34 -28.21
N GLU A 159 -13.33 -12.57 -27.25
CA GLU A 159 -14.34 -13.62 -27.34
C GLU A 159 -15.28 -13.43 -28.54
N SER A 160 -15.67 -12.18 -28.83
CA SER A 160 -16.48 -11.87 -30.02
C SER A 160 -15.72 -12.12 -31.34
N GLN A 161 -14.40 -11.97 -31.36
CA GLN A 161 -13.59 -12.25 -32.56
C GLN A 161 -13.47 -13.76 -32.83
N GLU A 162 -13.62 -14.59 -31.80
CA GLU A 162 -13.61 -16.05 -31.90
C GLU A 162 -15.00 -16.64 -32.22
N ALA A 163 -16.07 -15.88 -31.99
CA ALA A 163 -17.44 -16.29 -32.32
C ALA A 163 -17.69 -16.34 -33.84
N THR A 164 -18.35 -17.41 -34.29
CA THR A 164 -18.61 -17.65 -35.72
C THR A 164 -19.90 -17.01 -36.24
N ASP A 165 -20.84 -16.68 -35.34
CA ASP A 165 -22.12 -16.05 -35.67
C ASP A 165 -22.18 -14.59 -35.19
N ASP A 166 -22.73 -13.71 -36.03
CA ASP A 166 -22.80 -12.28 -35.74
C ASP A 166 -23.80 -11.97 -34.62
N THR A 167 -24.82 -12.80 -34.40
CA THR A 167 -25.74 -12.66 -33.26
C THR A 167 -25.00 -12.87 -31.94
N GLN A 168 -24.18 -13.92 -31.89
CA GLN A 168 -23.37 -14.26 -30.72
C GLN A 168 -22.33 -13.16 -30.41
N LYS A 169 -21.74 -12.54 -31.42
CA LYS A 169 -20.82 -11.39 -31.23
C LYS A 169 -21.51 -10.20 -30.58
N VAL A 170 -22.71 -9.88 -31.05
CA VAL A 170 -23.51 -8.76 -30.54
C VAL A 170 -23.94 -9.03 -29.10
N GLU A 171 -24.28 -10.27 -28.77
CA GLU A 171 -24.65 -10.67 -27.41
C GLU A 171 -23.49 -10.51 -26.43
N ILE A 172 -22.30 -11.05 -26.75
CA ILE A 172 -21.08 -10.94 -25.92
C ILE A 172 -20.71 -9.47 -25.66
N LEU A 173 -20.73 -8.64 -26.71
CA LEU A 173 -20.39 -7.21 -26.57
C LEU A 173 -21.48 -6.44 -25.83
N SER A 174 -22.76 -6.76 -26.06
CA SER A 174 -23.89 -6.09 -25.39
C SER A 174 -23.92 -6.39 -23.89
N GLU A 175 -23.61 -7.63 -23.49
CA GLU A 175 -23.53 -8.02 -22.09
C GLU A 175 -22.37 -7.30 -21.39
N ALA A 176 -21.18 -7.28 -21.99
CA ALA A 176 -20.03 -6.56 -21.46
C ALA A 176 -20.26 -5.04 -21.33
N ILE A 177 -20.98 -4.43 -22.28
CA ILE A 177 -21.38 -3.01 -22.21
C ILE A 177 -22.42 -2.79 -21.13
N HIS A 178 -23.39 -3.71 -20.97
CA HIS A 178 -24.42 -3.61 -19.95
C HIS A 178 -23.82 -3.68 -18.54
N ASP A 179 -22.89 -4.61 -18.31
CA ASP A 179 -22.18 -4.75 -17.04
C ASP A 179 -21.32 -3.51 -16.75
N ALA A 180 -20.55 -3.05 -17.75
CA ALA A 180 -19.71 -1.85 -17.61
C ALA A 180 -20.52 -0.57 -17.33
N LEU A 181 -21.74 -0.45 -17.85
CA LEU A 181 -22.61 0.71 -17.60
C LEU A 181 -23.46 0.56 -16.32
N GLY A 182 -23.78 -0.67 -15.93
CA GLY A 182 -24.49 -0.98 -14.69
C GLY A 182 -23.67 -0.58 -13.46
N ASP A 183 -22.36 -0.82 -13.49
CA ASP A 183 -21.43 -0.40 -12.44
C ASP A 183 -21.29 1.13 -12.34
N VAL A 184 -21.38 1.86 -13.46
CA VAL A 184 -21.30 3.34 -13.49
C VAL A 184 -22.59 4.01 -12.98
N ALA A 185 -23.73 3.33 -13.04
CA ALA A 185 -25.04 3.91 -12.69
C ALA A 185 -25.44 3.78 -11.21
N GLN A 186 -24.62 3.13 -10.37
CA GLN A 186 -24.91 2.93 -8.94
C GLN A 186 -24.21 3.94 -8.00
N GLU A 187 -23.42 4.87 -8.52
CA GLU A 187 -22.89 6.05 -7.79
C GLU A 187 -23.65 7.35 -8.12
#